data_AF-A0A3D1DGJ9-F1
#
_entry.id   AF-A0A3D1DGJ9-F1
#
_cell.length_a   1.000
_cell.length_b   1.000
_cell.length_c   1.000
_cell.angle_alpha   90.00
_cell.angle_beta   90.00
_cell.angle_gamma   90.00
#
_symmetry.space_group_name_H-M   'P 1'
#
loop_
_entity.id
_entity.type
_entity.pdbx_description
1 polymer ?
#
loop_
_entity_poly.entity_id
_entity_poly.type
_entity_poly.pdbx_seq_one_letter_code
_entity_poly.pdbx_strand_id
1 'polypeptide(L)'
;PQQLMTLAWVLSLGGEYDIVVNIDGFNEVVLHPTENHPKQVHVAYPRGWHERVRELPRSEIVHTLYRHASFRINRRRWANWFVDQPLQYSPMLNFLWRTRDNWFRQQLDHDLGIITSQWLNQAEVYMHTGPDNSYDDPDTMYDQMVTLWQRSSQQLERLCHANGIRYLHVLQPNQYVEGSKPMSKTERKVAFEPKHKYRPGVIDGYPRLQAAGRQLTDAGVDFLDLTMVFARTPEAIYIDDCCHYNQLGNRMLADAIADRLLARPAAD
;
A
#
# COMPACT_ATOMS: atom_id res chain seq x y z
N PRO A 1 -7.19 2.98 -5.50
CA PRO A 1 -6.47 3.89 -6.44
C PRO A 1 -5.22 3.30 -7.12
N GLN A 2 -4.59 2.25 -6.58
CA GLN A 2 -3.33 1.72 -7.12
C GLN A 2 -3.46 1.19 -8.56
N GLN A 3 -4.51 0.42 -8.86
CA GLN A 3 -4.76 -0.07 -10.22
C GLN A 3 -4.95 1.06 -11.24
N LEU A 4 -5.66 2.14 -10.85
CA LEU A 4 -5.82 3.35 -11.67
C LEU A 4 -4.47 3.98 -12.02
N MET A 5 -3.59 4.17 -11.02
CA MET A 5 -2.26 4.74 -11.25
C MET A 5 -1.41 3.84 -12.14
N THR A 6 -1.46 2.53 -11.94
CA THR A 6 -0.74 1.55 -12.76
C THR A 6 -1.19 1.61 -14.22
N LEU A 7 -2.50 1.57 -14.48
CA LEU A 7 -3.01 1.63 -15.85
C LEU A 7 -2.63 2.94 -16.53
N ALA A 8 -2.85 4.08 -15.87
CA ALA A 8 -2.48 5.38 -16.40
C ALA A 8 -0.99 5.46 -16.74
N TRP A 9 -0.13 4.91 -15.89
CA TRP A 9 1.30 4.85 -16.15
C TRP A 9 1.63 3.97 -17.36
N VAL A 10 1.06 2.76 -17.47
CA VAL A 10 1.34 1.87 -18.60
C VAL A 10 0.86 2.46 -19.93
N LEU A 11 -0.33 3.07 -19.97
CA LEU A 11 -0.82 3.76 -21.16
C LEU A 11 0.09 4.93 -21.55
N SER A 12 0.65 5.66 -20.57
CA SER A 12 1.59 6.76 -20.85
C SER A 12 2.91 6.31 -21.48
N LEU A 13 3.29 5.03 -21.28
CA LEU A 13 4.45 4.42 -21.92
C LEU A 13 4.13 3.88 -23.33
N GLY A 14 2.89 4.02 -23.80
CA GLY A 14 2.42 3.47 -25.06
C GLY A 14 1.93 2.02 -24.97
N GLY A 15 1.59 1.53 -23.79
CA GLY A 15 0.93 0.23 -23.65
C GLY A 15 -0.46 0.24 -24.30
N GLU A 16 -0.79 -0.81 -25.04
CA GLU A 16 -2.08 -0.99 -25.72
C GLU A 16 -2.80 -2.22 -25.16
N TYR A 17 -4.11 -2.12 -24.98
CA TYR A 17 -4.96 -3.19 -24.45
C TYR A 17 -6.29 -3.23 -25.19
N ASP A 18 -6.78 -4.42 -25.51
CA ASP A 18 -8.16 -4.58 -25.97
C ASP A 18 -9.15 -4.58 -24.79
N ILE A 19 -8.76 -5.20 -23.68
CA ILE A 19 -9.60 -5.41 -22.49
C ILE A 19 -8.75 -5.25 -21.23
N VAL A 20 -9.29 -4.53 -20.24
CA VAL A 20 -8.77 -4.47 -18.87
C VAL A 20 -9.81 -5.08 -17.93
N VAL A 21 -9.41 -6.17 -17.25
CA VAL A 21 -10.22 -6.80 -16.19
C VAL A 21 -9.65 -6.41 -14.84
N ASN A 22 -10.43 -5.68 -14.05
CA ASN A 22 -10.07 -5.29 -12.70
C ASN A 22 -10.73 -6.22 -11.67
N ILE A 23 -9.97 -7.12 -11.04
CA ILE A 23 -10.47 -8.01 -9.99
C ILE A 23 -10.03 -7.47 -8.64
N ASP A 24 -10.98 -7.08 -7.80
CA ASP A 24 -10.70 -6.47 -6.50
C ASP A 24 -11.78 -6.79 -5.44
N GLY A 25 -11.77 -6.08 -4.32
CA GLY A 25 -12.76 -6.14 -3.25
C GLY A 25 -12.14 -6.50 -1.91
N PHE A 26 -11.43 -7.63 -1.83
CA PHE A 26 -10.85 -8.08 -0.56
C PHE A 26 -9.85 -7.08 0.01
N ASN A 27 -8.83 -6.68 -0.75
CA ASN A 27 -7.77 -5.82 -0.24
C ASN A 27 -8.30 -4.43 0.14
N GLU A 28 -9.32 -3.97 -0.58
CA GLU A 28 -9.93 -2.66 -0.53
C GLU A 28 -10.65 -2.43 0.80
N VAL A 29 -11.20 -3.48 1.42
CA VAL A 29 -11.91 -3.39 2.72
C VAL A 29 -11.20 -4.07 3.89
N VAL A 30 -10.15 -4.85 3.64
CA VAL A 30 -9.51 -5.67 4.67
C VAL A 30 -8.14 -5.15 5.12
N LEU A 31 -7.31 -4.69 4.19
CA LEU A 31 -5.90 -4.42 4.52
C LEU A 31 -5.72 -3.10 5.27
N HIS A 32 -6.45 -2.05 4.93
CA HIS A 32 -6.28 -0.76 5.60
C HIS A 32 -6.61 -0.84 7.11
N PRO A 33 -7.78 -1.38 7.55
CA PRO A 33 -8.12 -1.48 8.96
C PRO A 33 -7.09 -2.29 9.77
N THR A 34 -6.46 -3.29 9.13
CA THR A 34 -5.55 -4.22 9.82
C THR A 34 -4.08 -3.82 9.77
N GLU A 35 -3.62 -3.12 8.72
CA GLU A 35 -2.21 -2.80 8.51
C GLU A 35 -1.88 -1.31 8.62
N ASN A 36 -2.67 -0.44 7.99
CA ASN A 36 -2.36 0.98 7.78
C ASN A 36 -3.03 1.89 8.81
N HIS A 37 -4.28 1.61 9.16
CA HIS A 37 -5.05 2.38 10.13
C HIS A 37 -4.38 2.45 11.52
N PRO A 38 -3.86 1.35 12.10
CA PRO A 38 -3.15 1.42 13.40
C PRO A 38 -1.87 2.28 13.39
N LYS A 39 -1.37 2.62 12.21
CA LYS A 39 -0.18 3.46 11.99
C LYS A 39 -0.56 4.86 11.46
N GLN A 40 -1.84 5.21 11.52
CA GLN A 40 -2.39 6.48 11.05
C GLN A 40 -2.07 6.78 9.57
N VAL A 41 -1.88 5.75 8.75
CA VAL A 41 -1.63 5.90 7.32
C VAL A 41 -2.94 6.07 6.60
N HIS A 42 -3.06 7.11 5.76
CA HIS A 42 -4.24 7.43 4.99
C HIS A 42 -4.68 6.30 4.05
N VAL A 43 -6.00 6.10 3.92
CA VAL A 43 -6.62 5.00 3.15
C VAL A 43 -6.14 4.91 1.70
N ALA A 44 -5.82 6.04 1.08
CA ALA A 44 -5.37 6.07 -0.31
C ALA A 44 -3.99 5.44 -0.55
N TYR A 45 -3.20 5.21 0.50
CA TYR A 45 -1.85 4.69 0.38
C TYR A 45 -1.80 3.17 0.22
N PRO A 46 -0.78 2.64 -0.46
CA PRO A 46 -0.60 1.20 -0.60
C PRO A 46 -0.48 0.49 0.76
N ARG A 47 -0.71 -0.82 0.75
CA ARG A 47 -0.45 -1.68 1.91
C ARG A 47 1.02 -1.59 2.39
N GLY A 48 1.20 -1.61 3.71
CA GLY A 48 2.52 -1.52 4.36
C GLY A 48 3.29 -0.24 4.00
N TRP A 49 2.58 0.86 3.71
CA TRP A 49 3.21 2.09 3.26
C TRP A 49 4.18 2.65 4.30
N HIS A 50 3.76 2.68 5.56
CA HIS A 50 4.60 3.14 6.67
C HIS A 50 5.96 2.43 6.68
N GLU A 51 5.99 1.11 6.47
CA GLU A 51 7.24 0.34 6.38
C GLU A 51 8.08 0.69 5.16
N ARG A 52 7.45 0.88 4.00
CA ARG A 52 8.14 1.16 2.72
C ARG A 52 8.87 2.49 2.74
N VAL A 53 8.30 3.48 3.41
CA VAL A 53 8.91 4.81 3.48
C VAL A 53 9.69 5.06 4.77
N ARG A 54 9.71 4.09 5.71
CA ARG A 54 10.42 4.18 6.98
C ARG A 54 11.91 4.48 6.81
N GLU A 55 12.51 4.00 5.72
CA GLU A 55 13.94 4.15 5.43
C GLU A 55 14.28 5.39 4.61
N LEU A 56 13.28 6.14 4.11
CA LEU A 56 13.54 7.37 3.35
C LEU A 56 14.07 8.45 4.30
N PRO A 57 15.33 8.89 4.14
CA PRO A 57 15.94 9.79 5.08
C PRO A 57 15.47 11.23 4.80
N ARG A 58 15.08 11.98 5.84
CA ARG A 58 14.59 13.37 5.72
C ARG A 58 15.67 14.23 5.06
N SER A 59 15.40 15.02 4.02
CA SER A 59 16.44 15.76 3.26
C SER A 59 17.36 16.62 4.14
N GLU A 60 16.85 17.25 5.19
CA GLU A 60 17.65 17.98 6.18
C GLU A 60 18.48 17.06 7.09
N ILE A 61 17.92 15.92 7.49
CA ILE A 61 18.66 14.89 8.24
C ILE A 61 19.71 14.24 7.33
N VAL A 62 19.45 14.00 6.05
CA VAL A 62 20.42 13.50 5.07
C VAL A 62 21.56 14.48 4.93
N HIS A 63 21.27 15.78 4.79
CA HIS A 63 22.30 16.80 4.72
C HIS A 63 23.14 16.85 6.00
N THR A 64 22.48 16.74 7.15
CA THR A 64 23.15 16.73 8.47
C THR A 64 23.97 15.45 8.66
N LEU A 65 23.47 14.28 8.24
CA LEU A 65 24.17 12.99 8.28
C LEU A 65 25.36 12.98 7.32
N TYR A 66 25.19 13.48 6.10
CA TYR A 66 26.25 13.63 5.11
C TYR A 66 27.35 14.58 5.62
N ARG A 67 26.95 15.73 6.16
CA ARG A 67 27.88 16.70 6.78
C ARG A 67 28.63 16.06 7.96
N HIS A 68 27.93 15.37 8.85
CA HIS A 68 28.51 14.65 9.99
C HIS A 68 29.52 13.60 9.53
N ALA A 69 29.18 12.78 8.53
CA ALA A 69 30.07 11.79 7.94
C ALA A 69 31.31 12.43 7.29
N SER A 70 31.12 13.54 6.56
CA SER A 70 32.21 14.32 5.95
C SER A 70 33.17 14.87 7.01
N PHE A 71 32.66 15.42 8.11
CA PHE A 71 33.49 15.88 9.23
C PHE A 71 34.26 14.75 9.90
N ARG A 72 33.71 13.54 10.02
CA ARG A 72 34.46 12.38 10.53
C ARG A 72 35.61 11.98 9.60
N ILE A 73 35.36 11.95 8.29
CA ILE A 73 36.40 11.63 7.29
C ILE A 73 37.51 12.69 7.34
N ASN A 74 37.15 13.97 7.36
CA ASN A 74 38.10 15.07 7.39
C ASN A 74 38.89 15.13 8.70
N ARG A 75 38.25 14.85 9.85
CA ARG A 75 38.94 14.73 11.15
C ARG A 75 39.97 13.60 11.14
N ARG A 76 39.64 12.44 10.55
CA ARG A 76 40.58 11.32 10.40
C ARG A 76 41.75 11.67 9.48
N ARG A 77 41.50 12.31 8.34
CA ARG A 77 42.56 12.79 7.42
C ARG A 77 43.47 13.80 8.11
N TRP A 78 42.89 14.73 8.87
CA TRP A 78 43.63 15.70 9.67
C TRP A 78 44.53 15.01 10.70
N ALA A 79 44.01 14.04 11.47
CA ALA A 79 44.82 13.28 12.42
C ALA A 79 45.97 12.51 11.73
N ASN A 80 45.68 11.78 10.64
CA ASN A 80 46.69 11.02 9.92
C ASN A 80 47.81 11.92 9.37
N TRP A 81 47.46 13.09 8.81
CA TRP A 81 48.46 14.01 8.28
C TRP A 81 49.50 14.42 9.32
N PHE A 82 49.11 14.62 10.59
CA PHE A 82 50.03 14.97 11.68
C PHE A 82 50.86 13.80 12.19
N VAL A 83 50.33 12.57 12.15
CA VAL A 83 51.08 11.34 12.50
C VAL A 83 52.23 11.11 11.51
N ASP A 84 52.02 11.47 10.24
CA ASP A 84 53.01 11.27 9.17
C ASP A 84 54.03 12.42 9.05
N GLN A 85 53.97 13.46 9.91
CA GLN A 85 54.90 14.59 9.85
C GLN A 85 56.19 14.37 10.66
N PRO A 86 57.37 14.74 10.14
CA PRO A 86 58.65 14.62 10.85
C PRO A 86 58.74 15.48 12.13
N LEU A 87 57.86 16.47 12.28
CA LEU A 87 57.79 17.37 13.43
C LEU A 87 56.60 17.08 14.37
N GLN A 88 56.08 15.84 14.39
CA GLN A 88 54.92 15.43 15.21
C GLN A 88 55.03 15.77 16.71
N TYR A 89 56.24 15.92 17.27
CA TYR A 89 56.46 16.30 18.67
C TYR A 89 56.54 17.82 18.90
N SER A 90 56.41 18.64 17.84
CA SER A 90 56.43 20.09 17.96
C SER A 90 55.21 20.59 18.76
N PRO A 91 55.40 21.36 19.84
CA PRO A 91 54.29 21.92 20.62
C PRO A 91 53.35 22.79 19.78
N MET A 92 53.90 23.53 18.79
CA MET A 92 53.13 24.37 17.88
C MET A 92 52.23 23.54 16.95
N LEU A 93 52.75 22.44 16.39
CA LEU A 93 51.95 21.55 15.54
C LEU A 93 50.87 20.82 16.34
N ASN A 94 51.19 20.39 17.56
CA ASN A 94 50.19 19.81 18.47
C ASN A 94 49.09 20.81 18.83
N PHE A 95 49.43 22.09 19.01
CA PHE A 95 48.45 23.15 19.25
C PHE A 95 47.53 23.39 18.04
N LEU A 96 48.09 23.46 16.83
CA LEU A 96 47.32 23.59 15.59
C LEU A 96 46.40 22.39 15.35
N TRP A 97 46.94 21.18 15.55
CA TRP A 97 46.16 19.95 15.46
C TRP A 97 44.98 19.98 16.44
N ARG A 98 45.24 20.28 17.71
CA ARG A 98 44.24 20.26 18.79
C ARG A 98 43.15 21.32 18.58
N THR A 99 43.52 22.51 18.11
CA THR A 99 42.56 23.58 17.82
C THR A 99 41.57 23.15 16.73
N ARG A 100 42.06 22.54 15.65
CA ARG A 100 41.22 22.06 14.55
C ARG A 100 40.46 20.77 14.90
N ASP A 101 41.03 19.88 15.70
CA ASP A 101 40.34 18.68 16.21
C ASP A 101 39.17 19.05 17.12
N ASN A 102 39.37 20.03 18.01
CA ASN A 102 38.30 20.56 18.86
C ASN A 102 37.17 21.18 18.04
N TRP A 103 37.48 21.88 16.94
CA TRP A 103 36.48 22.40 16.03
C TRP A 103 35.66 21.26 15.38
N PHE A 104 36.33 20.22 14.85
CA PHE A 104 35.61 19.05 14.31
C PHE A 104 34.74 18.38 15.37
N ARG A 105 35.24 18.24 16.59
CA ARG A 105 34.50 17.67 17.71
C ARG A 105 33.22 18.48 18.00
N GLN A 106 33.32 19.80 18.10
CA GLN A 106 32.16 20.67 18.30
C GLN A 106 31.13 20.57 17.17
N GLN A 107 31.57 20.50 15.90
CA GLN A 107 30.65 20.31 14.78
C GLN A 107 29.97 18.93 14.79
N LEU A 108 30.71 17.87 15.13
CA LEU A 108 30.17 16.53 15.26
C LEU A 108 29.17 16.42 16.42
N ASP A 109 29.46 17.03 17.57
CA ASP A 109 28.56 17.06 18.74
C ASP A 109 27.29 17.89 18.43
N HIS A 110 27.41 18.99 17.70
CA HIS A 110 26.28 19.80 17.23
C HIS A 110 25.39 19.04 16.23
N ASP A 111 25.98 18.42 15.21
CA ASP A 111 25.25 17.60 14.24
C ASP A 111 24.54 16.43 14.94
N LEU A 112 25.20 15.78 15.91
CA LEU A 112 24.60 14.71 16.70
C LEU A 112 23.44 15.22 17.57
N GLY A 113 23.53 16.43 18.11
CA GLY A 113 22.45 17.09 18.84
C GLY A 113 21.23 17.40 17.95
N ILE A 114 21.45 17.85 16.72
CA ILE A 114 20.38 18.07 15.73
C ILE A 114 19.75 16.75 15.33
N ILE A 115 20.56 15.74 15.00
CA ILE A 115 20.09 14.40 14.65
C ILE A 115 19.25 13.82 15.79
N THR A 116 19.69 13.92 17.04
CA THR A 116 18.94 13.37 18.18
C THR A 116 17.68 14.16 18.52
N SER A 117 17.72 15.50 18.47
CA SER A 117 16.57 16.36 18.83
C SER A 117 15.49 16.46 17.75
N GLN A 118 15.85 16.61 16.46
CA GLN A 118 14.86 16.65 15.36
C GLN A 118 14.22 15.28 15.11
N TRP A 119 14.94 14.19 15.35
CA TRP A 119 14.41 12.83 15.22
C TRP A 119 13.30 12.56 16.24
N LEU A 120 13.39 13.18 17.43
CA LEU A 120 12.41 13.05 18.51
C LEU A 120 11.19 13.98 18.39
N ASN A 121 11.31 15.18 17.79
CA ASN A 121 10.36 16.27 18.10
C ASN A 121 9.41 16.79 17.01
N GLN A 122 9.42 16.36 15.73
CA GLN A 122 8.68 17.15 14.71
C GLN A 122 7.79 16.50 13.64
N ALA A 123 7.66 15.18 13.49
CA ALA A 123 6.69 14.69 12.50
C ALA A 123 6.30 13.21 12.67
N GLU A 124 5.02 12.95 12.91
CA GLU A 124 4.31 12.07 11.99
C GLU A 124 4.55 12.64 10.58
N VAL A 125 5.60 12.16 9.89
CA VAL A 125 5.99 12.73 8.59
C VAL A 125 4.82 12.52 7.65
N TYR A 126 4.27 13.58 7.05
CA TYR A 126 3.22 13.48 6.02
C TYR A 126 3.55 12.44 4.94
N MET A 127 4.84 12.21 4.66
CA MET A 127 5.28 11.13 3.79
C MET A 127 4.97 9.72 4.31
N HIS A 128 4.98 9.49 5.63
CA HIS A 128 4.63 8.22 6.28
C HIS A 128 3.13 8.03 6.47
N THR A 129 2.39 9.09 6.78
CA THR A 129 0.96 9.00 7.16
C THR A 129 0.04 9.52 6.07
N GLY A 130 0.45 10.52 5.30
CA GLY A 130 -0.37 11.16 4.27
C GLY A 130 -1.26 12.27 4.83
N PRO A 131 -2.36 12.61 4.13
CA PRO A 131 -3.40 13.48 4.66
C PRO A 131 -3.99 12.95 5.96
N ASP A 132 -4.67 13.82 6.71
CA ASP A 132 -5.36 13.40 7.94
C ASP A 132 -6.30 12.23 7.66
N ASN A 133 -6.26 11.25 8.55
CA ASN A 133 -6.96 9.98 8.45
C ASN A 133 -7.68 9.66 9.76
N SER A 134 -8.07 10.71 10.49
CA SER A 134 -8.96 10.59 11.63
C SER A 134 -10.38 10.25 11.14
N TYR A 135 -10.95 9.21 11.74
CA TYR A 135 -12.33 8.82 11.51
C TYR A 135 -13.06 8.87 12.85
N ASP A 136 -14.28 9.39 12.84
CA ASP A 136 -15.11 9.45 14.05
C ASP A 136 -15.48 8.04 14.54
N ASP A 137 -15.63 7.10 13.61
CA ASP A 137 -16.01 5.71 13.87
C ASP A 137 -15.60 4.76 12.72
N PRO A 138 -15.64 3.42 12.93
CA PRO A 138 -15.29 2.45 11.90
C PRO A 138 -16.17 2.46 10.65
N ASP A 139 -17.45 2.80 10.74
CA ASP A 139 -18.35 2.86 9.58
C ASP A 139 -17.94 4.00 8.64
N THR A 140 -17.61 5.17 9.21
CA THR A 140 -17.06 6.30 8.44
C THR A 140 -15.78 5.91 7.69
N MET A 141 -14.91 5.11 8.31
CA MET A 141 -13.70 4.59 7.63
C MET A 141 -14.06 3.69 6.45
N TYR A 142 -14.96 2.71 6.62
CA TYR A 142 -15.39 1.82 5.53
C TYR A 142 -16.07 2.59 4.39
N ASP A 143 -16.88 3.59 4.71
CA ASP A 143 -17.55 4.43 3.71
C ASP A 143 -16.53 5.24 2.89
N GLN A 144 -15.47 5.76 3.52
CA GLN A 144 -14.38 6.42 2.80
C GLN A 144 -13.58 5.45 1.91
N MET A 145 -13.30 4.23 2.41
CA MET A 145 -12.64 3.18 1.64
C MET A 145 -13.44 2.82 0.37
N VAL A 146 -14.74 2.60 0.51
CA VAL A 146 -15.66 2.26 -0.59
C VAL A 146 -15.84 3.44 -1.53
N THR A 147 -15.92 4.67 -1.01
CA THR A 147 -15.99 5.89 -1.83
C THR A 147 -14.74 6.05 -2.68
N LEU A 148 -13.55 5.82 -2.11
CA LEU A 148 -12.29 5.87 -2.86
C LEU A 148 -12.22 4.78 -3.93
N TRP A 149 -12.66 3.56 -3.61
CA TRP A 149 -12.78 2.46 -4.55
C TRP A 149 -13.69 2.81 -5.72
N GLN A 150 -14.92 3.27 -5.44
CA GLN A 150 -15.91 3.66 -6.44
C GLN A 150 -15.39 4.77 -7.36
N ARG A 151 -14.81 5.84 -6.79
CA ARG A 151 -14.21 6.93 -7.57
C ARG A 151 -13.06 6.42 -8.45
N SER A 152 -12.23 5.51 -7.92
CA SER A 152 -11.13 4.92 -8.70
C SER A 152 -11.64 4.09 -9.88
N SER A 153 -12.71 3.31 -9.68
CA SER A 153 -13.33 2.49 -10.74
C SER A 153 -13.97 3.33 -11.84
N GLN A 154 -14.65 4.42 -11.48
CA GLN A 154 -15.18 5.37 -12.47
C GLN A 154 -14.07 6.02 -13.30
N GLN A 155 -12.93 6.33 -12.68
CA GLN A 155 -11.78 6.89 -13.40
C GLN A 155 -11.09 5.84 -14.28
N LEU A 156 -11.02 4.58 -13.83
CA LEU A 156 -10.53 3.46 -14.65
C LEU A 156 -11.40 3.25 -15.88
N GLU A 157 -12.73 3.26 -15.72
CA GLU A 157 -13.66 3.20 -16.85
C GLU A 157 -13.35 4.35 -17.82
N ARG A 158 -13.46 5.61 -17.37
CA ARG A 158 -13.26 6.77 -18.26
C ARG A 158 -11.92 6.72 -19.01
N LEU A 159 -10.86 6.26 -18.34
CA LEU A 159 -9.55 6.09 -18.94
C LEU A 159 -9.55 5.00 -20.01
N CYS A 160 -10.14 3.83 -19.72
CA CYS A 160 -10.29 2.75 -20.68
C CYS A 160 -11.14 3.18 -21.89
N HIS A 161 -12.34 3.71 -21.66
CA HIS A 161 -13.24 4.19 -22.70
C HIS A 161 -12.58 5.22 -23.62
N ALA A 162 -11.87 6.22 -23.07
CA ALA A 162 -11.17 7.23 -23.85
C ALA A 162 -10.04 6.66 -24.74
N ASN A 163 -9.52 5.47 -24.41
CA ASN A 163 -8.49 4.77 -25.18
C ASN A 163 -9.05 3.61 -26.01
N GLY A 164 -10.38 3.47 -26.12
CA GLY A 164 -11.01 2.37 -26.87
C GLY A 164 -10.85 1.00 -26.22
N ILE A 165 -10.55 0.95 -24.92
CA ILE A 165 -10.31 -0.27 -24.16
C ILE A 165 -11.62 -0.69 -23.48
N ARG A 166 -12.00 -1.96 -23.60
CA ARG A 166 -13.12 -2.48 -22.81
C ARG A 166 -12.71 -2.66 -21.35
N TYR A 167 -13.44 -2.04 -20.43
CA TYR A 167 -13.22 -2.21 -19.00
C TYR A 167 -14.27 -3.17 -18.40
N LEU A 168 -13.83 -4.14 -17.60
CA LEU A 168 -14.70 -4.96 -16.76
C LEU A 168 -14.19 -4.92 -15.33
N HIS A 169 -15.04 -4.52 -14.39
CA HIS A 169 -14.75 -4.50 -12.97
C HIS A 169 -15.44 -5.68 -12.27
N VAL A 170 -14.67 -6.52 -11.60
CA VAL A 170 -15.11 -7.74 -10.93
C VAL A 170 -14.91 -7.64 -9.43
N LEU A 171 -15.99 -7.80 -8.66
CA LEU A 171 -15.90 -7.99 -7.22
C LEU A 171 -15.71 -9.47 -6.91
N GLN A 172 -14.55 -9.81 -6.35
CA GLN A 172 -14.16 -11.21 -6.13
C GLN A 172 -14.89 -11.86 -4.94
N PRO A 173 -15.01 -13.21 -4.91
CA PRO A 173 -15.62 -13.93 -3.79
C PRO A 173 -14.73 -13.98 -2.54
N ASN A 174 -15.40 -14.01 -1.38
CA ASN A 174 -14.75 -14.26 -0.10
C ASN A 174 -15.61 -15.18 0.81
N GLN A 175 -14.94 -16.07 1.52
CA GLN A 175 -15.55 -17.09 2.39
C GLN A 175 -16.29 -16.57 3.62
N TYR A 176 -16.01 -15.32 4.01
CA TYR A 176 -16.69 -14.69 5.15
C TYR A 176 -17.94 -13.91 4.73
N VAL A 177 -18.21 -13.77 3.43
CA VAL A 177 -19.49 -13.25 2.93
C VAL A 177 -20.60 -14.25 3.27
N GLU A 178 -21.67 -13.77 3.88
CA GLU A 178 -22.76 -14.65 4.32
C GLU A 178 -23.42 -15.36 3.12
N GLY A 179 -23.56 -16.68 3.22
CA GLY A 179 -24.16 -17.50 2.16
C GLY A 179 -23.31 -17.71 0.90
N SER A 180 -22.10 -17.14 0.83
CA SER A 180 -21.26 -17.22 -0.39
C SER A 180 -20.72 -18.61 -0.70
N LYS A 181 -20.60 -19.48 0.32
CA LYS A 181 -20.10 -20.84 0.18
C LYS A 181 -20.70 -21.78 1.24
N PRO A 182 -21.43 -22.84 0.84
CA PRO A 182 -21.72 -23.94 1.75
C PRO A 182 -20.44 -24.74 1.99
N MET A 183 -19.93 -24.72 3.22
CA MET A 183 -18.72 -25.45 3.60
C MET A 183 -19.02 -26.74 4.34
N SER A 184 -18.38 -27.83 3.91
CA SER A 184 -18.33 -29.09 4.66
C SER A 184 -17.56 -28.91 5.98
N LYS A 185 -17.71 -29.87 6.91
CA LYS A 185 -16.95 -29.84 8.18
C LYS A 185 -15.44 -29.88 7.97
N THR A 186 -14.97 -30.51 6.90
CA THR A 186 -13.54 -30.61 6.57
C THR A 186 -13.02 -29.31 5.95
N GLU A 187 -13.74 -28.74 4.99
CA GLU A 187 -13.39 -27.43 4.39
C GLU A 187 -13.37 -26.34 5.46
N ARG A 188 -14.41 -26.26 6.31
CA ARG A 188 -14.53 -25.24 7.36
C ARG A 188 -13.35 -25.24 8.34
N LYS A 189 -12.69 -26.38 8.58
CA LYS A 189 -11.50 -26.45 9.46
C LYS A 189 -10.27 -25.78 8.87
N VAL A 190 -10.21 -25.66 7.55
CA VAL A 190 -9.07 -25.08 6.81
C VAL A 190 -9.38 -23.66 6.38
N ALA A 191 -10.61 -23.44 5.91
CA ALA A 191 -11.04 -22.23 5.22
C ALA A 191 -11.85 -21.26 6.09
N PHE A 192 -11.97 -21.47 7.39
CA PHE A 192 -12.79 -20.59 8.21
C PHE A 192 -12.27 -20.46 9.63
N GLU A 193 -11.77 -19.28 9.96
CA GLU A 193 -11.39 -18.91 11.32
C GLU A 193 -12.32 -17.80 11.84
N PRO A 194 -13.21 -18.08 12.81
CA PRO A 194 -14.15 -17.10 13.34
C PRO A 194 -13.52 -15.80 13.88
N LYS A 195 -12.27 -15.88 14.35
CA LYS A 195 -11.49 -14.75 14.90
C LYS A 195 -10.44 -14.22 13.93
N HIS A 196 -10.54 -14.55 12.65
CA HIS A 196 -9.57 -14.10 11.66
C HIS A 196 -9.56 -12.57 11.56
N LYS A 197 -8.39 -11.95 11.60
CA LYS A 197 -8.24 -10.48 11.60
C LYS A 197 -8.89 -9.79 10.39
N TYR A 198 -9.05 -10.51 9.27
CA TYR A 198 -9.65 -9.98 8.05
C TYR A 198 -11.17 -10.12 7.99
N ARG A 199 -11.75 -10.95 8.84
CA ARG A 199 -13.19 -11.26 8.82
C ARG A 199 -14.08 -10.02 9.04
N PRO A 200 -13.78 -9.09 9.98
CA PRO A 200 -14.59 -7.88 10.15
C PRO A 200 -14.66 -7.04 8.87
N GLY A 201 -13.51 -6.83 8.20
CA GLY A 201 -13.48 -6.08 6.94
C GLY A 201 -14.32 -6.70 5.82
N VAL A 202 -14.46 -8.02 5.79
CA VAL A 202 -15.36 -8.67 4.83
C VAL A 202 -16.82 -8.44 5.22
N ILE A 203 -17.19 -8.69 6.48
CA ILE A 203 -18.58 -8.57 6.97
C ILE A 203 -19.09 -7.14 6.82
N ASP A 204 -18.27 -6.17 7.19
CA ASP A 204 -18.67 -4.76 7.20
C ASP A 204 -18.45 -4.10 5.82
N GLY A 205 -17.42 -4.52 5.08
CA GLY A 205 -17.05 -3.90 3.82
C GLY A 205 -17.80 -4.44 2.59
N TYR A 206 -18.04 -5.74 2.48
CA TYR A 206 -18.61 -6.33 1.26
C TYR A 206 -20.04 -5.85 0.96
N PRO A 207 -20.97 -5.73 1.92
CA PRO A 207 -22.30 -5.19 1.65
C PRO A 207 -22.24 -3.78 1.05
N ARG A 208 -21.28 -2.96 1.50
CA ARG A 208 -21.04 -1.62 0.96
C ARG A 208 -20.44 -1.67 -0.45
N LEU A 209 -19.48 -2.54 -0.71
CA LEU A 209 -18.92 -2.76 -2.05
C LEU A 209 -19.99 -3.23 -3.05
N GLN A 210 -20.87 -4.16 -2.65
CA GLN A 210 -21.98 -4.61 -3.50
C GLN A 210 -22.97 -3.48 -3.79
N ALA A 211 -23.28 -2.63 -2.80
CA ALA A 211 -24.12 -1.46 -2.98
C ALA A 211 -23.49 -0.43 -3.93
N ALA A 212 -22.22 -0.11 -3.71
CA ALA A 212 -21.46 0.79 -4.58
C ALA A 212 -21.26 0.21 -5.99
N GLY A 213 -21.13 -1.12 -6.12
CA GLY A 213 -21.08 -1.84 -7.39
C GLY A 213 -22.35 -1.67 -8.24
N ARG A 214 -23.53 -1.73 -7.61
CA ARG A 214 -24.79 -1.40 -8.29
C ARG A 214 -24.81 0.05 -8.79
N GLN A 215 -24.34 0.99 -7.97
CA GLN A 215 -24.20 2.38 -8.38
C GLN A 215 -23.18 2.58 -9.52
N LEU A 216 -22.12 1.75 -9.57
CA LEU A 216 -21.17 1.75 -10.69
C LEU A 216 -21.84 1.30 -11.98
N THR A 217 -22.67 0.24 -11.93
CA THR A 217 -23.48 -0.19 -13.08
C THR A 217 -24.41 0.92 -13.55
N ASP A 218 -25.11 1.60 -12.63
CA ASP A 218 -25.99 2.73 -12.97
C ASP A 218 -25.22 3.91 -13.60
N ALA A 219 -23.93 4.04 -13.29
CA ALA A 219 -23.03 5.05 -13.85
C ALA A 219 -22.32 4.60 -15.14
N GLY A 220 -22.69 3.45 -15.72
CA GLY A 220 -22.16 2.96 -16.99
C GLY A 220 -20.89 2.09 -16.90
N VAL A 221 -20.45 1.75 -15.68
CA VAL A 221 -19.31 0.83 -15.51
C VAL A 221 -19.79 -0.61 -15.65
N ASP A 222 -19.16 -1.40 -16.54
CA ASP A 222 -19.41 -2.85 -16.62
C ASP A 222 -18.87 -3.52 -15.34
N PHE A 223 -19.78 -3.79 -14.40
CA PHE A 223 -19.49 -4.32 -13.09
C PHE A 223 -20.11 -5.71 -12.90
N LEU A 224 -19.31 -6.66 -12.43
CA LEU A 224 -19.67 -8.05 -12.20
C LEU A 224 -19.43 -8.44 -10.74
N ASP A 225 -20.52 -8.66 -10.01
CA ASP A 225 -20.46 -9.18 -8.65
C ASP A 225 -20.33 -10.72 -8.66
N LEU A 226 -19.16 -11.23 -8.31
CA LEU A 226 -18.89 -12.67 -8.18
C LEU A 226 -18.83 -13.14 -6.73
N THR A 227 -19.31 -12.34 -5.77
CA THR A 227 -19.31 -12.71 -4.34
C THR A 227 -20.01 -14.04 -4.07
N MET A 228 -21.04 -14.35 -4.85
CA MET A 228 -21.88 -15.55 -4.69
C MET A 228 -21.56 -16.67 -5.70
N VAL A 229 -20.44 -16.57 -6.45
CA VAL A 229 -20.10 -17.54 -7.52
C VAL A 229 -19.96 -18.99 -7.01
N PHE A 230 -19.64 -19.17 -5.72
CA PHE A 230 -19.50 -20.49 -5.09
C PHE A 230 -20.71 -20.91 -4.23
N ALA A 231 -21.80 -20.14 -4.21
CA ALA A 231 -22.91 -20.33 -3.28
C ALA A 231 -23.65 -21.67 -3.44
N ARG A 232 -23.50 -22.31 -4.61
CA ARG A 232 -24.10 -23.61 -4.94
C ARG A 232 -23.08 -24.74 -5.10
N THR A 233 -21.83 -24.51 -4.67
CA THR A 233 -20.72 -25.45 -4.86
C THR A 233 -20.43 -26.18 -3.56
N PRO A 234 -20.80 -27.47 -3.43
CA PRO A 234 -20.50 -28.27 -2.23
C PRO A 234 -19.03 -28.70 -2.13
N GLU A 235 -18.31 -28.77 -3.25
CA GLU A 235 -16.88 -29.11 -3.30
C GLU A 235 -16.05 -28.08 -2.52
N ALA A 236 -14.94 -28.51 -1.95
CA ALA A 236 -14.02 -27.59 -1.29
C ALA A 236 -13.40 -26.63 -2.33
N ILE A 237 -13.38 -25.33 -2.02
CA ILE A 237 -12.87 -24.29 -2.91
C ILE A 237 -11.70 -23.56 -2.25
N TYR A 238 -11.87 -23.11 -1.01
CA TYR A 238 -10.86 -22.33 -0.32
C TYR A 238 -9.78 -23.24 0.25
N ILE A 239 -8.52 -22.82 0.12
CA ILE A 239 -7.34 -23.58 0.59
C ILE A 239 -6.75 -23.04 1.89
N ASP A 240 -7.22 -21.87 2.34
CA ASP A 240 -6.83 -21.25 3.60
C ASP A 240 -7.94 -20.35 4.18
N ASP A 241 -7.73 -19.87 5.40
CA ASP A 241 -8.62 -18.97 6.13
C ASP A 241 -8.45 -17.48 5.73
N CYS A 242 -7.59 -17.19 4.75
CA CYS A 242 -7.34 -15.85 4.23
C CYS A 242 -8.32 -15.50 3.10
N CYS A 243 -8.15 -16.12 1.91
CA CYS A 243 -9.01 -15.88 0.74
C CYS A 243 -8.66 -16.73 -0.50
N HIS A 244 -7.66 -17.62 -0.46
CA HIS A 244 -7.14 -18.25 -1.68
C HIS A 244 -7.98 -19.44 -2.12
N TYR A 245 -8.15 -19.59 -3.44
CA TYR A 245 -8.90 -20.68 -4.05
C TYR A 245 -7.98 -21.79 -4.57
N ASN A 246 -8.49 -23.02 -4.60
CA ASN A 246 -7.88 -24.10 -5.36
C ASN A 246 -8.13 -23.93 -6.87
N GLN A 247 -7.66 -24.89 -7.67
CA GLN A 247 -7.80 -24.86 -9.13
C GLN A 247 -9.27 -24.81 -9.60
N LEU A 248 -10.20 -25.48 -8.89
CA LEU A 248 -11.62 -25.46 -9.24
C LEU A 248 -12.20 -24.06 -9.03
N GLY A 249 -11.93 -23.42 -7.89
CA GLY A 249 -12.40 -22.05 -7.63
C GLY A 249 -11.85 -21.03 -8.61
N ASN A 250 -10.55 -21.11 -8.94
CA ASN A 250 -9.95 -20.26 -9.96
C ASN A 250 -10.59 -20.46 -11.34
N ARG A 251 -10.91 -21.71 -11.72
CA ARG A 251 -11.59 -22.00 -12.98
C ARG A 251 -13.00 -21.41 -13.01
N MET A 252 -13.79 -21.63 -11.96
CA MET A 252 -15.13 -21.07 -11.86
C MET A 252 -15.15 -19.54 -11.94
N LEU A 253 -14.19 -18.87 -11.28
CA LEU A 253 -14.04 -17.41 -11.37
C LEU A 253 -13.70 -16.99 -12.80
N ALA A 254 -12.72 -17.66 -13.43
CA ALA A 254 -12.29 -17.35 -14.79
C ALA A 254 -13.41 -17.57 -15.82
N ASP A 255 -14.17 -18.66 -15.70
CA ASP A 255 -15.30 -18.99 -16.58
C ASP A 255 -16.40 -17.91 -16.46
N ALA A 256 -16.75 -17.48 -15.23
CA ALA A 256 -17.74 -16.43 -15.03
C ALA A 256 -17.31 -15.07 -15.62
N ILE A 257 -16.02 -14.73 -15.54
CA ILE A 257 -15.46 -13.54 -16.18
C ILE A 257 -15.50 -13.68 -17.70
N ALA A 258 -15.10 -14.84 -18.24
CA ALA A 258 -15.11 -15.10 -19.67
C ALA A 258 -16.53 -15.03 -20.25
N ASP A 259 -17.52 -15.60 -19.57
CA ASP A 259 -18.93 -15.53 -19.95
C ASP A 259 -19.41 -14.08 -20.02
N ARG A 260 -19.04 -13.23 -19.05
CA ARG A 260 -19.38 -11.80 -19.08
C ARG A 260 -18.72 -11.07 -20.24
N LEU A 261 -17.48 -11.41 -20.59
CA LEU A 261 -16.79 -10.82 -21.73
C LEU A 261 -17.36 -11.30 -23.07
N LEU A 262 -17.78 -12.55 -23.18
CA LEU A 262 -18.37 -13.11 -24.40
C LEU A 262 -19.82 -12.68 -24.61
N ALA A 263 -20.56 -12.38 -23.54
CA ALA A 263 -21.84 -11.71 -23.62
C ALA A 263 -21.63 -10.32 -24.27
N ARG A 264 -22.08 -10.16 -25.52
CA ARG A 264 -22.05 -8.88 -26.22
C ARG A 264 -22.73 -7.82 -25.33
N PRO A 265 -22.17 -6.60 -25.19
CA PRO A 265 -22.93 -5.50 -24.64
C PRO A 265 -24.20 -5.34 -25.49
N ALA A 266 -25.34 -5.04 -24.84
CA ALA A 266 -26.51 -4.59 -25.58
C ALA A 266 -26.07 -3.42 -26.45
N ALA A 267 -26.31 -3.50 -27.75
CA ALA A 267 -26.01 -2.40 -28.64
C ALA A 267 -26.91 -1.22 -28.24
N ASP A 268 -26.29 -0.10 -27.88
CA ASP A 268 -26.95 1.21 -27.85
C ASP A 268 -27.19 1.71 -29.29
#